data_AF-A0A7X2MS61-F1
#
_entry.id   AF-A0A7X2MS61-F1
#
_cell.length_a   1.000
_cell.length_b   1.000
_cell.length_c   1.000
_cell.angle_alpha   90.00
_cell.angle_beta   90.00
_cell.angle_gamma   90.00
#
_symmetry.space_group_name_H-M   'P 1'
#
loop_
_entity.id
_entity.type
_entity.pdbx_description
1 polymer ?
#
loop_
_entity_poly.entity_id
_entity_poly.type
_entity_poly.pdbx_seq_one_letter_code
_entity_poly.pdbx_strand_id
1 'polypeptide(L)'
;MIYHDWIGVLHQLREKRQSCVLITVLSEHGSVPRDSGSKMVVTQQESYLTIGGGHLEFECIAQARAMLQSGATAPHTEDFSLGARLGQCCGGKTTLLFEPLLQAQPEIYLFGAGHVGQALVNLLSTLPCHINWIDSRPAQFSHVPAGVVTLQPDDPLDCVAQAPAGSYFIIMTHHHPLDFELC
;
A
#
# COMPACT_ATOMS: atom_id res chain seq x y z
N MET A 1 23.41 19.09 0.51
CA MET A 1 22.28 18.64 1.35
C MET A 1 21.73 17.38 0.70
N ILE A 2 22.06 16.21 1.23
CA ILE A 2 21.65 14.92 0.65
C ILE A 2 20.18 14.72 1.04
N TYR A 3 19.27 15.28 0.25
CA TYR A 3 17.87 14.90 0.31
C TYR A 3 17.82 13.43 -0.11
N HIS A 4 17.82 12.54 0.88
CA HIS A 4 17.48 11.14 0.69
C HIS A 4 16.08 11.15 0.08
N ASP A 5 15.94 10.67 -1.16
CA ASP A 5 14.73 10.83 -1.98
C ASP A 5 13.59 9.90 -1.51
N TRP A 6 13.18 10.08 -0.26
CA TRP A 6 12.06 9.35 0.34
C TRP A 6 10.76 9.66 -0.40
N ILE A 7 10.62 10.85 -0.99
CA ILE A 7 9.47 11.23 -1.79
C ILE A 7 9.42 10.39 -3.07
N GLY A 8 10.53 10.22 -3.78
CA GLY A 8 10.63 9.34 -4.94
C GLY A 8 10.33 7.89 -4.61
N VAL A 9 10.81 7.38 -3.46
CA VAL A 9 10.46 6.04 -2.97
C VAL A 9 8.96 5.91 -2.72
N LEU A 10 8.34 6.86 -2.00
CA LEU A 10 6.90 6.82 -1.75
C LEU A 10 6.07 6.93 -3.03
N HIS A 11 6.53 7.73 -3.99
CA HIS A 11 5.90 7.81 -5.31
C HIS A 11 5.94 6.45 -6.02
N GLN A 12 7.11 5.80 -6.06
CA GLN A 12 7.24 4.47 -6.67
C GLN A 12 6.35 3.42 -5.98
N LEU A 13 6.29 3.43 -4.65
CA LEU A 13 5.45 2.50 -3.89
C LEU A 13 3.97 2.76 -4.13
N ARG A 14 3.56 4.02 -4.26
CA ARG A 14 2.19 4.40 -4.62
C ARG A 14 1.81 3.89 -6.00
N GLU A 15 2.67 4.04 -7.00
CA GLU A 15 2.43 3.50 -8.35
C GLU A 15 2.29 1.96 -8.33
N LYS A 16 3.06 1.29 -7.47
CA LYS A 16 2.97 -0.17 -7.25
C LYS A 16 1.84 -0.59 -6.30
N ARG A 17 1.06 0.36 -5.75
CA ARG A 17 0.01 0.13 -4.75
C ARG A 17 0.50 -0.67 -3.53
N GLN A 18 1.75 -0.45 -3.13
CA GLN A 18 2.38 -1.20 -2.06
C GLN A 18 2.34 -0.40 -0.75
N SER A 19 1.72 -0.98 0.28
CA SER A 19 1.70 -0.40 1.62
C SER A 19 3.08 -0.35 2.24
N CYS A 20 3.31 0.69 3.03
CA CYS A 20 4.58 0.90 3.71
C CYS A 20 4.40 1.64 5.03
N VAL A 21 5.43 1.64 5.85
CA VAL A 21 5.56 2.50 7.02
C VAL A 21 6.71 3.46 6.78
N LEU A 22 6.44 4.75 6.88
CA LEU A 22 7.46 5.78 6.93
C LEU A 22 7.92 5.93 8.38
N ILE A 23 9.22 5.80 8.60
CA ILE A 23 9.85 5.98 9.89
C ILE A 23 10.64 7.28 9.84
N THR A 24 10.37 8.18 10.78
CA THR A 24 11.05 9.49 10.89
C THR A 24 11.71 9.63 12.25
N VAL A 25 12.99 10.01 12.27
CA VAL A 25 13.66 10.45 13.49
C VAL A 25 13.09 11.81 13.90
N LEU A 26 12.32 11.87 14.98
CA LEU A 26 11.75 13.12 15.49
C LEU A 26 12.79 13.91 16.28
N SER A 27 13.52 13.23 17.16
CA SER A 27 14.52 13.87 18.01
C SER A 27 15.60 12.89 18.46
N GLU A 28 16.74 13.46 18.80
CA GLU A 28 17.94 12.79 19.26
C GLU A 28 18.52 13.49 20.48
N HIS A 29 19.11 12.70 21.36
CA HIS A 29 19.90 13.18 22.49
C HIS A 29 21.14 12.32 22.65
N GLY A 30 22.30 12.94 22.85
CA GLY A 30 23.58 12.26 22.98
C GLY A 30 24.09 11.69 21.65
N SER A 31 24.94 10.67 21.73
CA SER A 31 25.54 10.06 20.54
C SER A 31 24.54 9.11 19.88
N VAL A 32 23.99 9.53 18.73
CA VAL A 32 23.09 8.75 17.88
C VAL A 32 23.67 8.62 16.47
N PRO A 33 23.28 7.60 15.69
CA PRO A 33 23.84 7.37 14.36
C PRO A 33 23.30 8.31 13.26
N ARG A 34 22.15 8.95 13.47
CA ARG A 34 21.52 9.91 12.53
C ARG A 34 20.78 11.03 13.27
N ASP A 35 20.69 12.18 12.61
CA ASP A 35 20.04 13.39 13.12
C ASP A 35 18.52 13.38 12.86
N SER A 36 17.81 14.28 13.55
CA SER A 36 16.38 14.55 13.34
C SER A 36 16.08 14.82 11.87
N GLY A 37 14.93 14.32 11.42
CA GLY A 37 14.48 14.42 10.03
C GLY A 37 15.00 13.29 9.13
N SER A 38 15.93 12.46 9.61
CA SER A 38 16.30 11.22 8.90
C SER A 38 15.10 10.30 8.74
N LYS A 39 15.01 9.65 7.58
CA LYS A 39 13.85 8.84 7.19
C LYS A 39 14.25 7.46 6.70
N MET A 40 13.39 6.50 6.96
CA MET A 40 13.43 5.14 6.44
C MET A 40 12.02 4.73 6.00
N VAL A 41 11.92 3.99 4.90
CA VAL A 41 10.64 3.47 4.41
C VAL A 41 10.70 1.94 4.46
N VAL A 42 9.71 1.31 5.07
CA VAL A 42 9.66 -0.14 5.23
C VAL A 42 8.39 -0.69 4.59
N THR A 43 8.53 -1.66 3.68
CA THR A 43 7.42 -2.46 3.16
C THR A 43 7.44 -3.84 3.82
N GLN A 44 6.48 -4.68 3.45
CA GLN A 44 6.43 -6.06 3.94
C GLN A 44 7.69 -6.87 3.53
N GLN A 45 8.33 -6.54 2.41
CA GLN A 45 9.46 -7.29 1.85
C GLN A 45 10.79 -6.52 1.86
N GLU A 46 10.75 -5.21 1.70
CA GLU A 46 11.93 -4.37 1.46
C GLU A 46 12.02 -3.22 2.46
N SER A 47 13.20 -2.62 2.55
CA SER A 47 13.43 -1.38 3.30
C SER A 47 14.31 -0.45 2.48
N TYR A 48 14.00 0.83 2.52
CA TYR A 48 14.70 1.88 1.79
C TYR A 48 15.19 2.96 2.76
N LEU A 49 16.33 3.56 2.42
CA LEU A 49 17.01 4.57 3.23
C LEU A 49 17.41 4.01 4.61
N THR A 50 17.95 4.86 5.47
CA THR A 50 18.54 4.44 6.75
C THR A 50 18.36 5.52 7.80
N ILE A 51 18.05 5.10 9.02
CA ILE A 51 18.02 5.93 10.23
C ILE A 51 19.21 5.67 11.16
N GLY A 52 20.22 4.94 10.68
CA GLY A 52 21.51 4.81 11.37
C GLY A 52 22.08 3.40 11.50
N GLY A 53 21.42 2.40 10.93
CA GLY A 53 21.91 1.02 10.89
C GLY A 53 21.86 0.27 12.23
N GLY A 54 22.35 -0.97 12.19
CA GLY A 54 22.51 -1.82 13.37
C GLY A 54 21.19 -2.35 13.93
N HIS A 55 21.16 -2.56 15.25
CA HIS A 55 20.04 -3.22 15.93
C HIS A 55 18.78 -2.35 15.99
N LEU A 56 18.94 -1.01 16.01
CA LEU A 56 17.80 -0.08 15.93
C LEU A 56 16.96 -0.31 14.68
N GLU A 57 17.59 -0.36 13.51
CA GLU A 57 16.87 -0.59 12.25
C GLU A 57 16.22 -1.97 12.20
N PHE A 58 16.87 -2.99 12.77
CA PHE A 58 16.29 -4.32 12.86
C PHE A 58 14.99 -4.33 13.66
N GLU A 59 14.96 -3.72 14.85
CA GLU A 59 13.74 -3.57 15.65
C GLU A 59 12.67 -2.76 14.90
N CYS A 60 13.08 -1.64 14.30
CA CYS A 60 12.17 -0.76 13.57
C CYS A 60 11.52 -1.44 12.35
N ILE A 61 12.29 -2.22 11.58
CA ILE A 61 11.77 -3.01 10.46
C ILE A 61 10.77 -4.05 10.95
N ALA A 62 11.09 -4.77 12.03
CA ALA A 62 10.20 -5.78 12.60
C ALA A 62 8.86 -5.15 13.05
N GLN A 63 8.93 -4.02 13.75
CA GLN A 63 7.76 -3.29 14.21
C GLN A 63 6.93 -2.74 13.05
N ALA A 64 7.56 -2.11 12.06
CA ALA A 64 6.88 -1.62 10.87
C ALA A 64 6.14 -2.74 10.12
N ARG A 65 6.76 -3.91 9.97
CA ARG A 65 6.11 -5.07 9.34
C ARG A 65 4.96 -5.62 10.18
N ALA A 66 5.08 -5.61 11.51
CA ALA A 66 3.96 -5.98 12.38
C ALA A 66 2.78 -5.01 12.23
N MET A 67 3.04 -3.69 12.13
CA MET A 67 2.02 -2.68 11.86
C MET A 67 1.31 -2.95 10.53
N LEU A 68 2.07 -3.23 9.46
CA LEU A 68 1.49 -3.58 8.15
C LEU A 68 0.62 -4.84 8.20
N GLN A 69 1.10 -5.90 8.86
CA GLN A 69 0.36 -7.16 8.99
C GLN A 69 -0.94 -7.02 9.78
N SER A 70 -0.92 -6.19 10.83
CA SER A 70 -2.11 -5.91 11.65
C SER A 70 -3.12 -4.95 10.98
N GLY A 71 -2.75 -4.31 9.87
CA GLY A 71 -3.56 -3.27 9.24
C GLY A 71 -3.63 -1.97 10.04
N ALA A 72 -2.60 -1.66 10.83
CA ALA A 72 -2.56 -0.44 11.64
C ALA A 72 -2.69 0.82 10.77
N THR A 73 -3.59 1.72 11.17
CA THR A 73 -3.88 2.99 10.48
C THR A 73 -3.33 4.20 11.21
N ALA A 74 -3.18 4.10 12.53
CA ALA A 74 -2.75 5.19 13.38
C ALA A 74 -1.22 5.30 13.41
N PRO A 75 -0.65 6.52 13.33
CA PRO A 75 0.75 6.74 13.62
C PRO A 75 1.11 6.35 15.05
N HIS A 76 2.34 5.88 15.25
CA HIS A 76 2.88 5.46 16.54
C HIS A 76 4.22 6.14 16.78
N THR A 77 4.48 6.59 18.01
CA THR A 77 5.78 7.19 18.39
C THR A 77 6.44 6.35 19.47
N GLU A 78 7.74 6.14 19.35
CA GLU A 78 8.49 5.33 20.29
C GLU A 78 9.88 5.87 20.60
N ASP A 79 10.26 5.75 21.87
CA ASP A 79 11.56 6.13 22.39
C ASP A 79 12.51 4.93 22.46
N PHE A 80 13.68 5.06 21.85
CA PHE A 80 14.75 4.07 21.85
C PHE A 80 15.97 4.58 22.62
N SER A 81 16.36 3.85 23.67
CA SER A 81 17.62 4.08 24.39
C SER A 81 18.69 3.15 23.82
N LEU A 82 19.60 3.69 23.01
CA LEU A 82 20.51 2.90 22.17
C LEU A 82 21.49 2.05 22.99
N GLY A 83 21.99 2.58 24.11
CA GLY A 83 22.94 1.85 24.96
C GLY A 83 22.28 0.78 25.84
N ALA A 84 21.13 1.07 26.44
CA ALA A 84 20.49 0.20 27.42
C ALA A 84 19.57 -0.88 26.80
N ARG A 85 18.87 -0.54 25.71
CA ARG A 85 17.89 -1.42 25.07
C ARG A 85 18.50 -2.26 23.96
N LEU A 86 19.46 -1.70 23.21
CA LEU A 86 19.94 -2.30 21.95
C LEU A 86 21.38 -2.83 22.02
N GLY A 87 22.06 -2.70 23.17
CA GLY A 87 23.45 -3.13 23.33
C GLY A 87 24.42 -2.44 22.35
N GLN A 88 24.08 -1.26 21.83
CA GLN A 88 24.91 -0.54 20.86
C GLN A 88 25.95 0.33 21.59
N CYS A 89 27.09 0.57 20.95
CA CYS A 89 28.15 1.44 21.49
C CYS A 89 27.69 2.91 21.69
N CYS A 90 26.60 3.31 21.03
CA CYS A 90 26.02 4.63 21.13
C CYS A 90 25.16 4.73 22.41
N GLY A 91 25.50 5.64 23.32
CA GLY A 91 24.76 5.87 24.57
C GLY A 91 23.55 6.82 24.44
N GLY A 92 23.22 7.26 23.22
CA GLY A 92 22.16 8.23 22.98
C GLY A 92 20.74 7.66 23.08
N LYS A 93 19.76 8.57 23.00
CA LYS A 93 18.33 8.29 22.90
C LYS A 93 17.79 8.89 21.62
N THR A 94 16.90 8.18 20.94
CA THR A 94 16.18 8.70 19.77
C THR A 94 14.69 8.43 19.90
N THR A 95 13.88 9.36 19.40
CA THR A 95 12.42 9.23 19.31
C THR A 95 12.05 9.06 17.85
N LEU A 96 11.36 7.97 17.52
CA LEU A 96 10.97 7.63 16.17
C LEU A 96 9.45 7.69 16.02
N LEU A 97 9.00 8.28 14.91
CA LEU A 97 7.62 8.26 14.46
C LEU A 97 7.47 7.21 13.37
N PHE A 98 6.51 6.30 13.54
CA PHE A 98 6.08 5.30 12.58
C PHE A 98 4.73 5.71 11.99
N GLU A 99 4.70 5.97 10.69
CA GLU A 99 3.50 6.39 9.96
C GLU A 99 3.13 5.31 8.94
N PRO A 100 2.08 4.52 9.19
CA PRO A 100 1.51 3.63 8.17
C PRO A 100 0.96 4.47 7.01
N LEU A 101 1.46 4.23 5.81
CA LEU A 101 1.09 4.95 4.59
C LEU A 101 0.65 3.97 3.50
N LEU A 102 -0.06 4.50 2.51
CA LEU A 102 -0.43 3.78 1.28
C LEU A 102 -1.13 2.45 1.57
N GLN A 103 -2.06 2.47 2.54
CA GLN A 103 -2.81 1.28 2.91
C GLN A 103 -3.49 0.67 1.68
N ALA A 104 -3.50 -0.66 1.65
CA ALA A 104 -4.15 -1.42 0.58
C ALA A 104 -5.59 -0.94 0.44
N GLN A 105 -5.90 -0.34 -0.71
CA GLN A 105 -7.26 -0.01 -1.06
C GLN A 105 -7.92 -1.27 -1.62
N PRO A 106 -9.24 -1.46 -1.42
CA PRO A 106 -9.94 -2.59 -2.01
C PRO A 106 -9.74 -2.64 -3.53
N GLU A 107 -9.30 -3.79 -4.04
CA GLU A 107 -9.29 -4.09 -5.47
C GLU A 107 -10.66 -4.68 -5.84
N ILE A 108 -11.39 -4.00 -6.72
CA ILE A 108 -12.73 -4.38 -7.16
C ILE A 108 -12.67 -4.78 -8.63
N TYR A 109 -13.06 -6.00 -8.92
CA TYR A 109 -13.24 -6.53 -10.26
C TYR A 109 -14.74 -6.53 -10.57
N LEU A 110 -15.16 -5.57 -11.39
CA LEU A 110 -16.54 -5.39 -11.81
C LEU A 110 -16.75 -6.02 -13.18
N PHE A 111 -17.41 -7.17 -13.25
CA PHE A 111 -17.75 -7.85 -14.49
C PHE A 111 -19.11 -7.39 -15.02
N GLY A 112 -19.11 -6.82 -16.22
CA GLY A 112 -20.28 -6.27 -16.90
C GLY A 112 -20.25 -4.74 -16.98
N ALA A 113 -20.32 -4.22 -18.21
CA ALA A 113 -20.38 -2.78 -18.51
C ALA A 113 -21.75 -2.33 -19.05
N GLY A 114 -22.80 -3.12 -18.81
CA GLY A 114 -24.19 -2.71 -19.07
C GLY A 114 -24.66 -1.55 -18.18
N HIS A 115 -25.92 -1.13 -18.32
CA HIS A 115 -26.49 0.03 -17.60
C HIS A 115 -26.21 0.04 -16.09
N VAL A 116 -26.31 -1.11 -15.42
CA VAL A 116 -26.06 -1.22 -13.97
C VAL A 116 -24.56 -1.06 -13.67
N GLY A 117 -23.68 -1.70 -14.45
CA GLY A 117 -22.23 -1.57 -14.30
C GLY A 117 -21.75 -0.13 -14.49
N GLN A 118 -22.31 0.58 -15.47
CA GLN A 118 -22.03 2.01 -15.68
C GLN A 118 -22.47 2.87 -14.49
N ALA A 119 -23.64 2.61 -13.91
CA ALA A 119 -24.08 3.35 -12.72
C ALA A 119 -23.18 3.05 -11.50
N LEU A 120 -22.83 1.77 -11.31
CA LEU A 120 -22.04 1.35 -10.17
C LEU A 120 -20.60 1.86 -10.23
N VAL A 121 -19.94 1.80 -11.39
CA VAL A 121 -18.55 2.26 -11.52
C VAL A 121 -18.41 3.75 -11.18
N ASN A 122 -19.41 4.57 -11.54
CA ASN A 122 -19.45 5.98 -11.19
C ASN A 122 -19.53 6.19 -9.67
N LEU A 123 -20.31 5.39 -8.95
CA LEU A 123 -20.37 5.46 -7.48
C LEU A 123 -19.07 4.97 -6.86
N LEU A 124 -18.59 3.80 -7.27
CA LEU A 124 -17.37 3.19 -6.72
C LEU A 124 -16.14 4.09 -6.93
N SER A 125 -16.04 4.78 -8.07
CA SER A 125 -14.91 5.69 -8.35
C SER A 125 -14.82 6.90 -7.40
N THR A 126 -15.83 7.15 -6.57
CA THR A 126 -15.79 8.18 -5.53
C THR A 126 -15.22 7.68 -4.20
N LEU A 127 -15.04 6.37 -4.07
CA LEU A 127 -14.51 5.71 -2.88
C LEU A 127 -12.99 5.46 -3.02
N PRO A 128 -12.25 5.29 -1.91
CA PRO A 128 -10.83 4.96 -1.95
C PRO A 128 -10.63 3.47 -2.30
N CYS A 129 -10.97 3.09 -3.53
CA CYS A 129 -10.79 1.74 -4.07
C CYS A 129 -10.22 1.78 -5.48
N HIS A 130 -9.66 0.65 -5.90
CA HIS A 130 -9.19 0.43 -7.25
C HIS A 130 -10.20 -0.41 -8.01
N ILE A 131 -10.53 0.00 -9.23
CA ILE A 131 -11.58 -0.65 -10.01
C ILE A 131 -11.00 -1.16 -11.31
N ASN A 132 -11.10 -2.46 -11.51
CA ASN A 132 -10.90 -3.16 -12.76
C ASN A 132 -12.29 -3.44 -13.34
N TRP A 133 -12.66 -2.80 -14.45
CA TRP A 133 -13.97 -2.90 -15.08
C TRP A 133 -13.89 -3.76 -16.34
N ILE A 134 -14.56 -4.91 -16.32
CA ILE A 134 -14.37 -5.98 -17.29
C ILE A 134 -15.64 -6.19 -18.11
N ASP A 135 -15.54 -6.15 -19.44
CA ASP A 135 -16.59 -6.55 -20.38
C ASP A 135 -15.94 -6.87 -21.73
N SER A 136 -16.41 -7.91 -22.40
CA SER A 136 -15.90 -8.30 -23.72
C SER A 136 -16.31 -7.35 -24.84
N ARG A 137 -17.29 -6.47 -24.59
CA ARG A 137 -17.85 -5.55 -25.58
C ARG A 137 -17.27 -4.14 -25.36
N PRO A 138 -16.27 -3.70 -26.15
CA PRO A 138 -15.61 -2.41 -25.93
C PRO A 138 -16.57 -1.22 -26.00
N ALA A 139 -17.63 -1.31 -26.82
CA ALA A 139 -18.64 -0.26 -26.96
C ALA A 139 -19.47 -0.01 -25.68
N GLN A 140 -19.42 -0.92 -24.69
CA GLN A 140 -20.15 -0.76 -23.43
C GLN A 140 -19.44 0.19 -22.44
N PHE A 141 -18.14 0.43 -22.63
CA PHE A 141 -17.38 1.42 -21.86
C PHE A 141 -17.64 2.84 -22.39
N SER A 142 -18.88 3.33 -22.23
CA SER A 142 -19.34 4.61 -22.76
C SER A 142 -18.66 5.83 -22.11
N HIS A 143 -18.44 5.77 -20.79
CA HIS A 143 -17.74 6.78 -20.00
C HIS A 143 -16.94 6.07 -18.91
N VAL A 144 -15.63 6.31 -18.88
CA VAL A 144 -14.71 5.70 -17.91
C VAL A 144 -14.25 6.78 -16.92
N PRO A 145 -14.66 6.70 -15.65
CA PRO A 145 -14.17 7.62 -14.62
C PRO A 145 -12.65 7.57 -14.47
N ALA A 146 -12.06 8.67 -14.01
CA ALA A 146 -10.62 8.72 -13.76
C ALA A 146 -10.20 7.67 -12.71
N GLY A 147 -9.10 6.96 -12.98
CA GLY A 147 -8.57 5.93 -12.10
C GLY A 147 -9.21 4.54 -12.26
N VAL A 148 -10.26 4.39 -13.07
CA VAL A 148 -10.82 3.09 -13.44
C VAL A 148 -9.99 2.47 -14.57
N VAL A 149 -9.62 1.20 -14.41
CA VAL A 149 -8.93 0.41 -15.43
C VAL A 149 -9.94 -0.45 -16.16
N THR A 150 -10.06 -0.32 -17.47
CA THR A 150 -10.94 -1.19 -18.29
C THR A 150 -10.18 -2.38 -18.84
N LEU A 151 -10.73 -3.58 -18.71
CA LEU A 151 -10.14 -4.82 -19.20
C LEU A 151 -11.08 -5.53 -20.18
N GLN A 152 -10.48 -6.11 -21.23
CA GLN A 152 -11.18 -6.87 -22.29
C GLN A 152 -10.45 -8.21 -22.46
N PRO A 153 -10.50 -9.10 -21.46
CA PRO A 153 -9.83 -10.39 -21.54
C PRO A 153 -10.54 -11.29 -22.56
N ASP A 154 -9.78 -12.17 -23.21
CA ASP A 154 -10.35 -13.24 -24.04
C ASP A 154 -11.15 -14.22 -23.17
N ASP A 155 -10.65 -14.53 -21.96
CA ASP A 155 -11.34 -15.30 -20.93
C ASP A 155 -11.47 -14.46 -19.63
N PRO A 156 -12.70 -14.10 -19.21
CA PRO A 156 -12.93 -13.39 -17.95
C PRO A 156 -12.39 -14.12 -16.70
N LEU A 157 -12.27 -15.45 -16.71
CA LEU A 157 -11.74 -16.23 -15.59
C LEU A 157 -10.27 -15.93 -15.31
N ASP A 158 -9.50 -15.52 -16.33
CA ASP A 158 -8.10 -15.10 -16.15
C ASP A 158 -8.00 -13.89 -15.20
N CYS A 159 -8.98 -12.99 -15.23
CA CYS A 159 -9.02 -11.85 -14.32
C CYS A 159 -9.22 -12.28 -12.86
N VAL A 160 -10.01 -13.33 -12.63
CA VAL A 160 -10.21 -13.90 -11.29
C VAL A 160 -8.94 -14.60 -10.82
N ALA A 161 -8.31 -15.39 -11.68
CA ALA A 161 -7.09 -16.13 -11.36
C ALA A 161 -5.88 -15.22 -11.05
N GLN A 162 -5.80 -14.06 -11.72
CA GLN A 162 -4.71 -13.10 -11.55
C GLN A 162 -4.99 -12.03 -10.49
N ALA A 163 -6.22 -11.96 -9.97
CA ALA A 163 -6.59 -10.96 -8.98
C ALA A 163 -5.79 -11.16 -7.67
N PRO A 164 -5.27 -10.09 -7.06
CA PRO A 164 -4.63 -10.17 -5.76
C PRO A 164 -5.55 -10.78 -4.69
N ALA A 165 -4.98 -11.49 -3.72
CA ALA A 165 -5.74 -12.00 -2.59
C ALA A 165 -6.46 -10.85 -1.84
N GLY A 166 -7.71 -11.09 -1.44
CA GLY A 166 -8.56 -10.07 -0.81
C GLY A 166 -9.29 -9.13 -1.77
N SER A 167 -9.20 -9.38 -3.08
CA SER A 167 -10.01 -8.69 -4.09
C SER A 167 -11.50 -8.99 -3.94
N TYR A 168 -12.33 -8.04 -4.35
CA TYR A 168 -13.79 -8.16 -4.39
C TYR A 168 -14.23 -8.34 -5.83
N PHE A 169 -15.12 -9.31 -6.07
CA PHE A 169 -15.69 -9.58 -7.38
C PHE A 169 -17.16 -9.18 -7.38
N ILE A 170 -17.55 -8.36 -8.34
CA ILE A 170 -18.95 -7.95 -8.54
C ILE A 170 -19.35 -8.44 -9.92
N ILE A 171 -20.19 -9.47 -9.97
CA ILE A 171 -20.60 -10.14 -11.21
C ILE A 171 -22.00 -9.65 -11.56
N MET A 172 -22.09 -8.92 -12.68
CA MET A 172 -23.36 -8.41 -13.21
C MET A 172 -23.35 -8.46 -14.74
N THR A 173 -22.89 -9.58 -15.28
CA THR A 173 -22.92 -9.79 -16.73
C THR A 173 -24.36 -10.05 -17.20
N HIS A 174 -24.54 -10.19 -18.50
CA HIS A 174 -25.83 -10.52 -19.11
C HIS A 174 -25.90 -12.00 -19.53
N HIS A 175 -24.90 -12.80 -19.14
CA HIS A 175 -24.72 -14.17 -19.61
C HIS A 175 -24.67 -15.14 -18.42
N HIS A 176 -25.82 -15.73 -18.11
CA HIS A 176 -25.99 -16.60 -16.93
C HIS A 176 -24.96 -17.75 -16.80
N PRO A 177 -24.52 -18.44 -17.87
CA PRO A 177 -23.46 -19.44 -17.74
C PRO A 177 -22.12 -18.84 -17.27
N LEU A 178 -21.76 -17.66 -17.78
CA LEU A 178 -20.54 -16.98 -17.38
C LEU A 178 -20.61 -16.50 -15.93
N ASP A 179 -21.78 -16.02 -15.50
CA ASP A 179 -21.97 -15.63 -14.10
C ASP A 179 -21.76 -16.81 -13.14
N PHE A 180 -22.18 -18.01 -13.55
CA PHE A 180 -21.99 -19.23 -12.76
C PHE A 180 -20.51 -19.67 -12.70
N GLU A 181 -19.77 -19.53 -13.80
CA GLU A 181 -18.34 -19.87 -13.85
C GLU A 181 -17.47 -18.90 -13.03
N LEU A 182 -17.90 -17.63 -12.89
CA LEU A 182 -17.18 -16.60 -12.13
C LEU A 182 -17.39 -16.69 -10.60
N CYS A 183 -18.35 -17.49 -10.12
CA CYS A 183 -18.69 -17.66 -8.69
C CYS A 183 -17.91 -18.82 -8.06
#